data_AF-A0AAU5CYB2-F1
#
_entry.id   AF-A0AAU5CYB2-F1
#
_cell.length_a   1.000
_cell.length_b   1.000
_cell.length_c   1.000
_cell.angle_alpha   90.00
_cell.angle_beta   90.00
_cell.angle_gamma   90.00
#
_symmetry.space_group_name_H-M   'P 1'
#
loop_
_entity.id
_entity.type
_entity.pdbx_description
1 polymer ?
#
loop_
_entity_poly.entity_id
_entity_poly.type
_entity_poly.pdbx_seq_one_letter_code
_entity_poly.pdbx_strand_id
1 'polypeptide(L)'
;MNAQVTPCDPQEIGSLFLFEKLSPEQLGRLCAEGREQRFDPGPVYTEGEPATCFYVMIEGTVVLYRRVGGDDVEVSRTSQRGVYAGAMQAYLGDRVPQTYVNSMRVTEPTRFFVLPAQSFADVMREWFPMAAHLLEGLFFGSQNTQRAVGQRERLLALGSLSAGLTHELNNPAAAAVRATEALRERVGKMRHKLAHIAKGPYSREALGELIEIQERTAERVAKAPVLSPLEASDREDALADWLEDHGIPEGWRIAPTFVQAGLDTDWLEQVAATVAEDVLPGAVGWLNYTVETELLMDEIGDATARISHLVDAAKQYAQLDRAPHRDVDIHGLLDSTLLMLSGKIGPGVRVVKDYDRSLPDVPAYPAELNQVWTNLIDNAVAAIGSTGGDGTLTVRTAREGDRLLVEFRDTGPGVPEAIRNRIFDPFFTTKPVGEGTGLGLDISWRIVVDKHHGSLLVESVPGDTRFQVLLPLTAPDTGADGGAEPGAQAEPEPEPVTETKTDAAEET
;
A
#
# COMPACT_ATOMS: atom_id res chain seq x y z
N MET A 1 28.52 37.34 1.80
CA MET A 1 29.50 36.37 1.27
C MET A 1 30.57 37.14 0.51
N ASN A 2 31.83 37.11 0.97
CA ASN A 2 32.94 37.82 0.32
C ASN A 2 33.49 37.00 -0.85
N ALA A 3 32.85 37.10 -2.01
CA ALA A 3 33.35 36.50 -3.24
C ALA A 3 34.39 37.43 -3.90
N GLN A 4 35.63 36.97 -4.04
CA GLN A 4 36.64 37.63 -4.86
C GLN A 4 36.44 37.22 -6.32
N VAL A 5 36.03 38.17 -7.16
CA VAL A 5 35.88 37.97 -8.62
C VAL A 5 37.25 38.12 -9.27
N THR A 6 37.69 37.07 -9.97
CA THR A 6 38.97 37.07 -10.71
C THR A 6 38.67 37.24 -12.20
N PRO A 7 39.49 37.95 -12.99
CA PRO A 7 39.33 38.00 -14.44
C PRO A 7 39.39 36.59 -15.04
N CYS A 8 38.45 36.28 -15.94
CA CYS A 8 38.33 34.99 -16.62
C CYS A 8 39.51 34.76 -17.57
N ASP A 9 40.16 33.59 -17.49
CA ASP A 9 41.18 33.16 -18.46
C ASP A 9 40.58 32.21 -19.52
N PRO A 10 40.43 32.65 -20.79
CA PRO A 10 39.88 31.81 -21.86
C PRO A 10 40.65 30.51 -22.09
N GLN A 11 41.96 30.48 -21.82
CA GLN A 11 42.78 29.28 -21.99
C GLN A 11 42.51 28.26 -20.88
N GLU A 12 42.30 28.73 -19.65
CA GLU A 12 41.94 27.87 -18.52
C GLU A 12 40.51 27.32 -18.68
N ILE A 13 39.54 28.17 -19.06
CA ILE A 13 38.16 27.75 -19.33
C ILE A 13 38.10 26.77 -20.51
N GLY A 14 38.83 27.05 -21.59
CA GLY A 14 38.94 26.18 -22.75
C GLY A 14 39.63 24.83 -22.47
N SER A 15 40.26 24.65 -21.30
CA SER A 15 40.79 23.34 -20.88
C SER A 15 39.76 22.45 -20.15
N LEU A 16 38.61 23.01 -19.78
CA LEU A 16 37.54 22.24 -19.14
C LEU A 16 36.81 21.38 -20.18
N PHE A 17 36.50 20.13 -19.82
CA PHE A 17 35.88 19.15 -20.72
C PHE A 17 34.64 19.67 -21.46
N LEU A 18 33.79 20.47 -20.79
CA LEU A 18 32.57 21.01 -21.40
C LEU A 18 32.86 22.02 -22.53
N PHE A 19 34.02 22.68 -22.50
CA PHE A 19 34.36 23.82 -23.35
C PHE A 19 35.55 23.56 -24.28
N GLU A 20 36.18 22.39 -24.22
CA GLU A 20 37.44 22.08 -24.93
C GLU A 20 37.37 22.14 -26.47
N LYS A 21 36.16 22.13 -27.04
CA LYS A 21 35.92 22.21 -28.50
C LYS A 21 35.37 23.56 -28.96
N LEU A 22 35.21 24.52 -28.04
CA LEU A 22 34.72 25.85 -28.39
C LEU A 22 35.80 26.66 -29.11
N SER A 23 35.37 27.50 -30.05
CA SER A 23 36.27 28.42 -30.75
C SER A 23 36.80 29.51 -29.79
N PRO A 24 37.94 30.16 -30.11
CA PRO A 24 38.43 31.28 -29.31
C PRO A 24 37.41 32.42 -29.14
N GLU A 25 36.57 32.66 -30.15
CA GLU A 25 35.50 33.65 -30.08
C GLU A 25 34.39 33.23 -29.10
N GLN A 26 33.99 31.96 -29.14
CA GLN A 26 33.02 31.38 -28.20
C GLN A 26 33.54 31.42 -26.75
N LEU A 27 34.81 31.06 -26.53
CA LEU A 27 35.45 31.16 -25.21
C LEU A 27 35.53 32.61 -24.73
N GLY A 28 35.82 33.55 -25.65
CA GLY A 28 35.78 34.99 -25.36
C GLY A 28 34.40 35.46 -24.91
N ARG A 29 33.33 35.01 -25.57
CA ARG A 29 31.95 35.32 -25.15
C ARG A 29 31.62 34.71 -23.79
N LEU A 30 31.99 33.44 -23.54
CA LEU A 30 31.81 32.84 -22.22
C LEU A 30 32.50 33.66 -21.12
N CYS A 31 33.74 34.08 -21.34
CA CYS A 31 34.46 34.92 -20.37
C CYS A 31 33.87 36.33 -20.20
N ALA A 32 33.19 36.87 -21.22
CA ALA A 32 32.51 38.16 -21.14
C ALA A 32 31.19 38.10 -20.36
N GLU A 33 30.46 36.98 -20.46
CA GLU A 33 29.16 36.78 -19.82
C GLU A 33 29.25 36.07 -18.46
N GLY A 34 30.29 35.26 -18.27
CA GLY A 34 30.56 34.53 -17.04
C GLY A 34 31.59 35.20 -16.15
N ARG A 35 31.90 34.55 -15.02
CA ARG A 35 32.92 35.01 -14.08
C ARG A 35 33.59 33.86 -13.37
N GLU A 36 34.85 34.03 -13.00
CA GLU A 36 35.50 33.14 -12.04
C GLU A 36 35.18 33.59 -10.62
N GLN A 37 34.70 32.64 -9.81
CA GLN A 37 34.29 32.89 -8.44
C GLN A 37 34.82 31.81 -7.51
N ARG A 38 35.47 32.23 -6.44
CA ARG A 38 35.91 31.36 -5.34
C ARG A 38 34.86 31.31 -4.25
N PHE A 39 34.58 30.11 -3.75
CA PHE A 39 33.69 29.85 -2.62
C PHE A 39 34.49 29.22 -1.49
N ASP A 40 34.34 29.76 -0.28
CA ASP A 40 34.85 29.13 0.95
C ASP A 40 33.97 27.93 1.35
N PRO A 41 34.46 27.00 2.19
CA PRO A 41 33.70 25.84 2.65
C PRO A 41 32.30 26.21 3.15
N GLY A 42 31.28 25.58 2.58
CA GLY A 42 29.88 25.92 2.86
C GLY A 42 28.94 25.69 1.67
N PRO A 43 27.65 26.06 1.83
CA PRO A 43 26.67 25.95 0.74
C PRO A 43 26.95 26.93 -0.39
N VAL A 44 26.74 26.47 -1.62
CA VAL A 44 26.82 27.28 -2.85
C VAL A 44 25.44 27.67 -3.34
N TYR A 45 24.49 26.72 -3.37
CA TYR A 45 23.08 26.94 -3.65
C TYR A 45 22.21 25.87 -2.98
N THR A 46 20.94 26.17 -2.78
CA THR A 46 19.97 25.26 -2.14
C THR A 46 18.91 24.79 -3.14
N GLU A 47 18.51 23.52 -3.02
CA GLU A 47 17.39 22.95 -3.76
C GLU A 47 16.11 23.78 -3.57
N GLY A 48 15.34 23.94 -4.65
CA GLY A 48 14.09 24.69 -4.64
C GLY A 48 14.26 26.21 -4.81
N GLU A 49 15.45 26.77 -4.55
CA GLU A 49 15.72 28.17 -4.87
C GLU A 49 15.73 28.39 -6.41
N PRO A 50 15.43 29.62 -6.89
CA PRO A 50 15.54 29.95 -8.30
C PRO A 50 16.94 29.60 -8.85
N ALA A 51 16.96 28.84 -9.94
CA ALA A 51 18.21 28.39 -10.57
C ALA A 51 18.83 29.52 -11.40
N THR A 52 19.51 30.46 -10.73
CA THR A 52 20.06 31.66 -11.38
C THR A 52 21.38 31.44 -12.12
N CYS A 53 22.13 30.40 -11.75
CA CYS A 53 23.50 30.21 -12.24
C CYS A 53 23.80 28.76 -12.60
N PHE A 54 24.61 28.60 -13.64
CA PHE A 54 25.27 27.36 -14.03
C PHE A 54 26.73 27.41 -13.56
N TYR A 55 27.18 26.35 -12.90
CA TYR A 55 28.49 26.29 -12.26
C TYR A 55 29.33 25.21 -12.92
N VAL A 56 30.60 25.52 -13.24
CA VAL A 56 31.60 24.54 -13.68
C VAL A 56 32.81 24.65 -12.77
N MET A 57 33.17 23.57 -12.09
CA MET A 57 34.30 23.56 -11.16
C MET A 57 35.63 23.58 -11.91
N ILE A 58 36.49 24.54 -11.55
CA ILE A 58 37.86 24.64 -12.06
C ILE A 58 38.80 23.85 -11.13
N GLU A 59 38.66 24.03 -9.82
CA GLU A 59 39.54 23.44 -8.79
C GLU A 59 38.81 23.36 -7.46
N GLY A 60 38.96 22.24 -6.74
CA GLY A 60 38.40 22.00 -5.40
C GLY A 60 37.54 20.74 -5.35
N THR A 61 36.64 20.69 -4.36
CA THR A 61 35.77 19.53 -4.12
C THR A 61 34.33 19.97 -3.90
N VAL A 62 33.39 19.33 -4.63
CA VAL A 62 31.95 19.56 -4.51
C VAL A 62 31.24 18.36 -3.92
N VAL A 63 30.18 18.66 -3.16
CA VAL A 63 29.22 17.71 -2.64
C VAL A 63 27.84 18.14 -3.08
N LEU A 64 27.19 17.33 -3.91
CA LEU A 64 25.77 17.47 -4.22
C LEU A 64 24.96 16.71 -3.18
N TYR A 65 23.96 17.36 -2.62
CA TYR A 65 23.08 16.76 -1.63
C TYR A 65 21.64 17.17 -1.89
N ARG A 66 20.72 16.35 -1.43
CA ARG A 66 19.28 16.59 -1.51
C ARG A 66 18.72 16.64 -0.11
N ARG A 67 17.81 17.58 0.17
CA ARG A 67 17.17 17.61 1.48
C ARG A 67 16.00 16.63 1.47
N VAL A 68 16.12 15.55 2.24
CA VAL A 68 15.12 14.48 2.30
C VAL A 68 14.67 14.33 3.76
N GLY A 69 13.49 14.86 4.07
CA GLY A 69 12.92 14.76 5.42
C GLY A 69 13.76 15.46 6.50
N GLY A 70 14.32 16.64 6.20
CA GLY A 70 15.15 17.43 7.13
C GLY A 70 16.65 17.09 7.13
N ASP A 71 17.02 15.92 6.64
CA ASP A 71 18.43 15.50 6.48
C ASP A 71 18.97 15.85 5.10
N ASP A 72 20.22 16.33 5.07
CA ASP A 72 20.96 16.57 3.83
C ASP A 72 21.60 15.24 3.37
N VAL A 73 20.94 14.54 2.45
CA VAL A 73 21.42 13.27 1.87
C VAL A 73 22.46 13.57 0.78
N GLU A 74 23.69 13.11 0.98
CA GLU A 74 24.76 13.24 -0.01
C GLU A 74 24.47 12.34 -1.23
N VAL A 75 24.25 12.96 -2.39
CA VAL A 75 23.97 12.29 -3.66
C VAL A 75 25.28 11.93 -4.37
N SER A 76 26.26 12.84 -4.32
CA SER A 76 27.55 12.65 -4.98
C SER A 76 28.61 13.59 -4.41
N ARG A 77 29.85 13.12 -4.34
CA ARG A 77 31.04 13.91 -3.98
C ARG A 77 32.13 13.67 -5.00
N THR A 78 32.73 14.75 -5.50
CA THR A 78 33.80 14.66 -6.49
C THR A 78 34.73 15.85 -6.44
N SER A 79 36.02 15.59 -6.69
CA SER A 79 37.07 16.59 -6.89
C SER A 79 37.52 16.65 -8.36
N GLN A 80 36.73 16.06 -9.27
CA GLN A 80 37.06 16.03 -10.69
C GLN A 80 36.87 17.41 -11.32
N ARG A 81 37.95 17.99 -11.85
CA ARG A 81 37.92 19.24 -12.61
C ARG A 81 36.96 19.16 -13.79
N GLY A 82 36.16 20.21 -14.00
CA GLY A 82 35.17 20.32 -15.08
C GLY A 82 33.78 19.78 -14.73
N VAL A 83 33.58 19.24 -13.52
CA VAL A 83 32.23 18.88 -13.03
C VAL A 83 31.34 20.12 -13.01
N TYR A 84 30.09 19.95 -13.43
CA TYR A 84 29.13 21.03 -13.56
C TYR A 84 27.84 20.76 -12.79
N ALA A 85 27.14 21.83 -12.40
CA ALA A 85 25.88 21.75 -11.67
C ALA A 85 25.09 23.08 -11.78
N GLY A 86 23.93 23.15 -11.14
CA GLY A 86 23.09 24.35 -11.09
C GLY A 86 21.99 24.37 -12.15
N ALA A 87 21.88 25.47 -12.89
CA ALA A 87 20.81 25.76 -13.85
C ALA A 87 20.90 24.93 -15.16
N MET A 88 21.04 23.61 -15.04
CA MET A 88 21.18 22.66 -16.16
C MET A 88 20.01 22.67 -17.14
N GLN A 89 18.82 23.02 -16.64
CA GLN A 89 17.55 22.94 -17.38
C GLN A 89 17.12 24.30 -17.94
N ALA A 90 17.94 25.35 -17.82
CA ALA A 90 17.58 26.69 -18.26
C ALA A 90 17.22 26.77 -19.75
N TYR A 91 17.82 25.92 -20.58
CA TYR A 91 17.53 25.86 -22.03
C TYR A 91 16.11 25.33 -22.35
N LEU A 92 15.42 24.71 -21.39
CA LEU A 92 14.04 24.23 -21.54
C LEU A 92 12.99 25.35 -21.31
N GLY A 93 13.41 26.51 -20.77
CA GLY A 93 12.54 27.66 -20.53
C GLY A 93 11.35 27.38 -19.61
N ASP A 94 10.24 28.09 -19.82
CA ASP A 94 9.05 28.06 -18.95
C ASP A 94 8.29 26.72 -18.94
N ARG A 95 8.75 25.74 -19.74
CA ARG A 95 8.15 24.40 -19.78
C ARG A 95 8.47 23.57 -18.54
N VAL A 96 9.45 23.99 -17.74
CA VAL A 96 9.83 23.36 -16.47
C VAL A 96 10.09 24.44 -15.42
N PRO A 97 9.83 24.16 -14.12
CA PRO A 97 10.22 25.05 -13.04
C PRO A 97 11.73 25.34 -13.08
N GLN A 98 12.09 26.63 -13.05
CA GLN A 98 13.48 27.08 -13.10
C GLN A 98 14.07 27.17 -11.70
N THR A 99 14.11 26.03 -11.00
CA THR A 99 14.64 25.89 -9.63
C THR A 99 15.80 24.90 -9.59
N TYR A 100 16.68 25.03 -8.61
CA TYR A 100 17.75 24.04 -8.42
C TYR A 100 17.13 22.70 -8.00
N VAL A 101 17.47 21.63 -8.74
CA VAL A 101 16.94 20.28 -8.52
C VAL A 101 17.63 19.51 -7.39
N ASN A 102 18.73 20.06 -6.88
CA ASN A 102 19.51 19.58 -5.74
C ASN A 102 20.17 20.78 -5.04
N SER A 103 20.87 20.53 -3.94
CA SER A 103 21.74 21.51 -3.28
C SER A 103 23.20 21.18 -3.55
N MET A 104 24.07 22.19 -3.48
CA MET A 104 25.52 22.00 -3.61
C MET A 104 26.25 22.70 -2.48
N ARG A 105 27.23 22.01 -1.89
CA ARG A 105 28.19 22.59 -0.94
C ARG A 105 29.62 22.25 -1.35
N VAL A 106 30.57 23.04 -0.87
CA VAL A 106 32.00 22.80 -1.04
C VAL A 106 32.66 22.53 0.32
N THR A 107 33.61 21.60 0.36
CA THR A 107 34.29 21.17 1.60
C THR A 107 35.62 21.86 1.83
N GLU A 108 36.16 22.50 0.80
CA GLU A 108 37.39 23.27 0.79
C GLU A 108 37.19 24.53 -0.06
N PRO A 109 38.09 25.52 -0.02
CA PRO A 109 38.02 26.66 -0.91
C PRO A 109 38.05 26.22 -2.38
N THR A 110 36.93 26.35 -3.08
CA THR A 110 36.73 25.82 -4.45
C THR A 110 36.51 26.97 -5.43
N ARG A 111 37.14 26.90 -6.62
CA ARG A 111 36.99 27.84 -7.73
C ARG A 111 36.02 27.29 -8.76
N PHE A 112 35.08 28.13 -9.17
CA PHE A 112 34.14 27.85 -10.25
C PHE A 112 34.23 28.91 -11.35
N PHE A 113 33.97 28.47 -12.57
CA PHE A 113 33.42 29.32 -13.61
C PHE A 113 31.91 29.35 -13.45
N VAL A 114 31.34 30.54 -13.28
CA VAL A 114 29.91 30.76 -13.02
C VAL A 114 29.31 31.52 -14.20
N LEU A 115 28.28 30.95 -14.82
CA LEU A 115 27.56 31.55 -15.93
C LEU A 115 26.10 31.82 -15.50
N PRO A 116 25.52 32.99 -15.82
CA PRO A 116 24.10 33.22 -15.63
C PRO A 116 23.25 32.18 -16.36
N ALA A 117 22.15 31.72 -15.77
CA ALA A 117 21.28 30.71 -16.35
C ALA A 117 20.75 31.11 -17.74
N GLN A 118 20.42 32.38 -17.94
CA GLN A 118 19.97 32.90 -19.23
C GLN A 118 21.08 32.82 -20.28
N SER A 119 22.30 33.27 -19.95
CA SER A 119 23.47 33.14 -20.83
C SER A 119 23.75 31.69 -21.20
N PHE A 120 23.65 30.77 -20.24
CA PHE A 120 23.78 29.33 -20.51
C PHE A 120 22.69 28.83 -21.48
N ALA A 121 21.43 29.21 -21.26
CA ALA A 121 20.31 28.84 -22.12
C ALA A 121 20.49 29.38 -23.55
N ASP A 122 20.97 30.61 -23.71
CA ASP A 122 21.22 31.24 -25.00
C ASP A 122 22.37 30.54 -25.74
N VAL A 123 23.48 30.28 -25.04
CA VAL A 123 24.61 29.49 -25.56
C VAL A 123 24.17 28.10 -26.03
N MET A 124 23.37 27.38 -25.24
CA MET A 124 22.89 26.04 -25.59
C MET A 124 22.01 26.06 -26.85
N ARG A 125 21.11 27.05 -26.97
CA ARG A 125 20.20 27.15 -28.11
C ARG A 125 20.90 27.63 -29.38
N GLU A 126 21.83 28.57 -29.27
CA GLU A 126 22.52 29.16 -30.41
C GLU A 126 23.63 28.25 -30.95
N TRP A 127 24.45 27.67 -30.08
CA TRP A 127 25.61 26.89 -30.52
C TRP A 127 25.26 25.43 -30.78
N PHE A 128 24.24 24.91 -30.08
CA PHE A 128 23.87 23.50 -30.14
C PHE A 128 22.37 23.27 -30.40
N PRO A 129 21.75 23.93 -31.40
CA PRO A 129 20.30 23.91 -31.60
C PRO A 129 19.73 22.49 -31.79
N MET A 130 20.43 21.65 -32.57
CA MET A 130 20.01 20.27 -32.81
C MET A 130 20.08 19.42 -31.53
N ALA A 131 21.16 19.56 -30.76
CA ALA A 131 21.34 18.81 -29.52
C ALA A 131 20.33 19.26 -28.45
N ALA A 132 20.05 20.57 -28.35
CA ALA A 132 19.04 21.12 -27.45
C ALA A 132 17.66 20.52 -27.72
N HIS A 133 17.23 20.46 -28.99
CA HIS A 133 15.95 19.84 -29.37
C HIS A 133 15.91 18.32 -29.09
N LEU A 134 17.02 17.60 -29.31
CA LEU A 134 17.09 16.17 -28.99
C LEU A 134 16.98 15.92 -27.48
N LEU A 135 17.71 16.69 -26.67
CA LEU A 135 17.67 16.59 -25.21
C LEU A 135 16.29 16.97 -24.66
N GLU A 136 15.65 17.99 -25.24
CA GLU A 136 14.27 18.37 -24.93
C GLU A 136 13.28 17.23 -25.25
N GLY A 137 13.38 16.64 -26.44
CA GLY A 137 12.57 15.50 -26.84
C GLY A 137 12.77 14.27 -25.95
N LEU A 138 14.01 13.96 -25.57
CA LEU A 138 14.33 12.87 -24.65
C LEU A 138 13.76 13.13 -23.24
N PHE A 139 13.90 14.36 -22.74
CA PHE A 139 13.39 14.74 -21.41
C PHE A 139 11.87 14.60 -21.32
N PHE A 140 11.13 15.25 -22.23
CA PHE A 140 9.67 15.17 -22.23
C PHE A 140 9.16 13.80 -22.66
N GLY A 141 9.84 13.14 -23.60
CA GLY A 141 9.53 11.79 -24.02
C GLY A 141 9.65 10.79 -22.87
N SER A 142 10.76 10.83 -22.12
CA SER A 142 10.96 9.97 -20.95
C SER A 142 9.88 10.19 -19.89
N GLN A 143 9.53 11.44 -19.56
CA GLN A 143 8.43 11.72 -18.63
C GLN A 143 7.09 11.18 -19.12
N ASN A 144 6.77 11.34 -20.41
CA ASN A 144 5.51 10.84 -20.97
C ASN A 144 5.47 9.31 -20.99
N THR A 145 6.56 8.65 -21.36
CA THR A 145 6.68 7.19 -21.30
C THR A 145 6.52 6.69 -19.86
N GLN A 146 7.18 7.32 -18.88
CA GLN A 146 7.04 6.95 -17.47
C GLN A 146 5.59 7.09 -16.97
N ARG A 147 4.90 8.19 -17.33
CA ARG A 147 3.48 8.37 -16.98
C ARG A 147 2.59 7.28 -17.61
N ALA A 148 2.78 6.98 -18.88
CA ALA A 148 1.99 5.99 -19.61
C ALA A 148 2.22 4.56 -19.10
N VAL A 149 3.48 4.20 -18.84
CA VAL A 149 3.86 2.91 -18.26
C VAL A 149 3.28 2.77 -16.85
N GLY A 150 3.44 3.79 -16.01
CA GLY A 150 2.87 3.78 -14.66
C GLY A 150 1.35 3.61 -14.66
N GLN A 151 0.62 4.27 -15.56
CA GLN A 151 -0.82 4.05 -15.72
C GLN A 151 -1.17 2.62 -16.15
N ARG A 152 -0.40 2.03 -17.07
CA ARG A 152 -0.67 0.67 -17.56
C ARG A 152 -0.35 -0.40 -16.53
N GLU A 153 0.72 -0.22 -15.76
CA GLU A 153 1.05 -1.10 -14.63
C GLU A 153 -0.02 -1.04 -13.53
N ARG A 154 -0.55 0.15 -13.25
CA ARG A 154 -1.69 0.32 -12.33
C ARG A 154 -2.92 -0.45 -12.81
N LEU A 155 -3.26 -0.37 -14.09
CA LEU A 155 -4.40 -1.12 -14.66
C LEU A 155 -4.19 -2.64 -14.60
N LEU A 156 -2.96 -3.12 -14.82
CA LEU A 156 -2.64 -4.55 -14.71
C LEU A 156 -2.69 -5.03 -13.24
N ALA A 157 -2.20 -4.24 -12.30
CA ALA A 157 -2.32 -4.52 -10.87
C ALA A 157 -3.80 -4.55 -10.44
N LEU A 158 -4.61 -3.58 -10.89
CA LEU A 158 -6.04 -3.53 -10.62
C LEU A 158 -6.78 -4.74 -11.22
N GLY A 159 -6.40 -5.17 -12.42
CA GLY A 159 -6.97 -6.35 -13.09
C GLY A 159 -6.64 -7.66 -12.36
N SER A 160 -5.40 -7.83 -11.91
CA SER A 160 -4.99 -8.96 -11.07
C SER A 160 -5.72 -8.99 -9.73
N LEU A 161 -5.85 -7.84 -9.07
CA LEU A 161 -6.55 -7.71 -7.79
C LEU A 161 -8.05 -7.93 -7.92
N SER A 162 -8.68 -7.46 -9.00
CA SER A 162 -10.12 -7.65 -9.26
C SER A 162 -10.46 -9.13 -9.44
N ALA A 163 -9.60 -9.90 -10.11
CA ALA A 163 -9.78 -11.34 -10.25
C ALA A 163 -9.66 -12.08 -8.90
N GLY A 164 -8.64 -11.73 -8.10
CA GLY A 164 -8.45 -12.30 -6.76
C GLY A 164 -9.58 -11.93 -5.79
N LEU A 165 -10.00 -10.67 -5.78
CA LEU A 165 -11.11 -10.17 -4.98
C LEU A 165 -12.43 -10.84 -5.36
N THR A 166 -12.69 -11.05 -6.65
CA THR A 166 -13.91 -11.73 -7.11
C THR A 166 -13.97 -13.15 -6.57
N HIS A 167 -12.84 -13.87 -6.58
CA HIS A 167 -12.74 -15.21 -6.00
C HIS A 167 -12.94 -15.20 -4.48
N GLU A 168 -12.28 -14.27 -3.78
CA GLU A 168 -12.41 -14.11 -2.32
C GLU A 168 -13.78 -13.63 -1.86
N LEU A 169 -14.53 -12.89 -2.68
CA LEU A 169 -15.92 -12.49 -2.40
C LEU A 169 -16.90 -13.63 -2.68
N ASN A 170 -16.69 -14.38 -3.75
CA ASN A 170 -17.58 -15.49 -4.12
C ASN A 170 -17.57 -16.61 -3.08
N ASN A 171 -16.45 -16.85 -2.40
CA ASN A 171 -16.33 -17.88 -1.36
C ASN A 171 -17.31 -17.69 -0.18
N PRO A 172 -17.25 -16.59 0.59
CA PRO A 172 -18.18 -16.34 1.68
C PRO A 172 -19.61 -16.13 1.16
N ALA A 173 -19.80 -15.53 -0.02
CA ALA A 173 -21.14 -15.39 -0.61
C ALA A 173 -21.79 -16.75 -0.87
N ALA A 174 -21.04 -17.70 -1.44
CA ALA A 174 -21.53 -19.05 -1.66
C ALA A 174 -21.78 -19.80 -0.34
N ALA A 175 -20.96 -19.58 0.68
CA ALA A 175 -21.19 -20.13 2.02
C ALA A 175 -22.49 -19.60 2.64
N ALA A 176 -22.70 -18.27 2.64
CA ALA A 176 -23.92 -17.65 3.14
C ALA A 176 -25.18 -18.15 2.42
N VAL A 177 -25.12 -18.31 1.10
CA VAL A 177 -26.23 -18.86 0.31
C VAL A 177 -26.54 -20.30 0.73
N ARG A 178 -25.53 -21.17 0.84
CA ARG A 178 -25.72 -22.57 1.28
C ARG A 178 -26.28 -22.65 2.71
N ALA A 179 -25.73 -21.86 3.63
CA ALA A 179 -26.20 -21.81 5.00
C ALA A 179 -27.66 -21.33 5.08
N THR A 180 -28.04 -20.35 4.25
CA THR A 180 -29.42 -19.87 4.16
C THR A 180 -30.39 -20.94 3.62
N GLU A 181 -29.97 -21.72 2.62
CA GLU A 181 -30.77 -22.84 2.11
C GLU A 181 -30.95 -23.93 3.16
N ALA A 182 -29.89 -24.32 3.86
CA ALA A 182 -29.94 -25.28 4.96
C ALA A 182 -30.85 -24.80 6.10
N LEU A 183 -30.73 -23.53 6.49
CA LEU A 183 -31.57 -22.90 7.51
C LEU A 183 -33.06 -22.99 7.14
N ARG A 184 -33.41 -22.70 5.89
CA ARG A 184 -34.79 -22.78 5.40
C ARG A 184 -35.35 -24.21 5.55
N GLU A 185 -34.54 -25.23 5.28
CA GLU A 185 -34.92 -26.63 5.50
C GLU A 185 -35.12 -26.94 6.99
N ARG A 186 -34.19 -26.52 7.86
CA ARG A 186 -34.25 -26.75 9.32
C ARG A 186 -35.45 -26.08 9.97
N VAL A 187 -35.72 -24.82 9.65
CA VAL A 187 -36.93 -24.09 10.09
C VAL A 187 -38.20 -24.77 9.58
N GLY A 188 -38.17 -25.37 8.38
CA GLY A 188 -39.23 -26.24 7.88
C GLY A 188 -39.50 -27.45 8.78
N LYS A 189 -38.46 -28.21 9.13
CA LYS A 189 -38.54 -29.38 10.01
C LYS A 189 -39.00 -29.02 11.43
N MET A 190 -38.51 -27.92 11.99
CA MET A 190 -38.90 -27.43 13.31
C MET A 190 -40.41 -27.14 13.39
N ARG A 191 -40.99 -26.50 12.36
CA ARG A 191 -42.45 -26.26 12.28
C ARG A 191 -43.25 -27.57 12.26
N HIS A 192 -42.76 -28.59 11.58
CA HIS A 192 -43.42 -29.89 11.56
C HIS A 192 -43.37 -30.59 12.93
N LYS A 193 -42.26 -30.45 13.67
CA LYS A 193 -42.15 -30.97 15.05
C LYS A 193 -43.00 -30.21 16.06
N LEU A 194 -43.18 -28.89 15.94
CA LEU A 194 -44.13 -28.13 16.76
C LEU A 194 -45.56 -28.69 16.64
N ALA A 195 -45.97 -29.11 15.44
CA ALA A 195 -47.25 -29.77 15.24
C ALA A 195 -47.33 -31.16 15.92
N HIS A 196 -46.20 -31.83 16.16
CA HIS A 196 -46.12 -33.09 16.92
C HIS A 196 -46.19 -32.84 18.43
N ILE A 197 -45.53 -31.80 18.94
CA ILE A 197 -45.62 -31.37 20.35
C ILE A 197 -47.07 -31.01 20.70
N ALA A 198 -47.78 -30.33 19.79
CA ALA A 198 -49.19 -30.00 19.96
C ALA A 198 -50.13 -31.22 20.10
N LYS A 199 -49.68 -32.43 19.73
CA LYS A 199 -50.44 -33.68 19.89
C LYS A 199 -50.39 -34.27 21.32
N GLY A 200 -49.72 -33.60 22.26
CA GLY A 200 -49.75 -33.91 23.70
C GLY A 200 -48.72 -34.89 24.30
N PRO A 201 -47.57 -35.22 23.70
CA PRO A 201 -46.58 -36.09 24.35
C PRO A 201 -45.76 -35.41 25.46
N TYR A 202 -45.89 -34.08 25.64
CA TYR A 202 -45.14 -33.32 26.65
C TYR A 202 -46.10 -32.71 27.69
N SER A 203 -45.74 -32.76 28.97
CA SER A 203 -46.44 -31.99 30.01
C SER A 203 -46.17 -30.48 29.82
N ARG A 204 -47.05 -29.63 30.36
CA ARG A 204 -46.87 -28.17 30.30
C ARG A 204 -45.59 -27.73 31.03
N GLU A 205 -45.28 -28.37 32.16
CA GLU A 205 -44.07 -28.09 32.95
C GLU A 205 -42.82 -28.48 32.17
N ALA A 206 -42.76 -29.70 31.64
CA ALA A 206 -41.61 -30.17 30.86
C ALA A 206 -41.37 -29.32 29.60
N LEU A 207 -42.44 -28.85 28.94
CA LEU A 207 -42.31 -27.95 27.79
C LEU A 207 -41.75 -26.58 28.19
N GLY A 208 -42.13 -26.06 29.36
CA GLY A 208 -41.57 -24.81 29.90
C GLY A 208 -40.08 -24.92 30.19
N GLU A 209 -39.67 -25.97 30.89
CA GLU A 209 -38.26 -26.21 31.22
C GLU A 209 -37.40 -26.47 29.97
N LEU A 210 -37.95 -27.19 28.98
CA LEU A 210 -37.31 -27.41 27.69
C LEU A 210 -37.07 -26.11 26.91
N ILE A 211 -38.02 -25.16 26.94
CA ILE A 211 -37.85 -23.84 26.34
C ILE A 211 -36.76 -23.04 27.07
N GLU A 212 -36.72 -23.09 28.41
CA GLU A 212 -35.65 -22.44 29.18
C GLU A 212 -34.27 -23.04 28.90
N ILE A 213 -34.17 -24.36 28.70
CA ILE A 213 -32.94 -25.01 28.24
C ILE A 213 -32.59 -24.52 26.84
N GLN A 214 -33.56 -24.42 25.94
CA GLN A 214 -33.35 -23.95 24.58
C GLN A 214 -32.78 -22.53 24.55
N GLU A 215 -33.34 -21.59 25.31
CA GLU A 215 -32.85 -20.21 25.41
C GLU A 215 -31.42 -20.14 25.95
N ARG A 216 -31.13 -20.86 27.05
CA ARG A 216 -29.77 -20.95 27.60
C ARG A 216 -28.78 -21.59 26.64
N THR A 217 -29.24 -22.53 25.82
CA THR A 217 -28.42 -23.21 24.81
C THR A 217 -28.03 -22.24 23.70
N ALA A 218 -28.97 -21.45 23.20
CA ALA A 218 -28.70 -20.41 22.19
C ALA A 218 -27.66 -19.38 22.70
N GLU A 219 -27.77 -18.94 23.95
CA GLU A 219 -26.77 -18.04 24.56
C GLU A 219 -25.38 -18.66 24.72
N ARG A 220 -25.30 -19.98 24.87
CA ARG A 220 -24.04 -20.73 25.03
C ARG A 220 -23.32 -20.94 23.71
N VAL A 221 -24.07 -21.23 22.63
CA VAL A 221 -23.52 -21.43 21.28
C VAL A 221 -22.68 -20.23 20.86
N ALA A 222 -23.20 -19.03 21.05
CA ALA A 222 -22.50 -17.77 20.75
C ALA A 222 -21.20 -17.55 21.57
N LYS A 223 -20.97 -18.33 22.62
CA LYS A 223 -19.80 -18.25 23.53
C LYS A 223 -18.97 -19.53 23.51
N ALA A 224 -19.21 -20.43 22.55
CA ALA A 224 -18.53 -21.71 22.49
C ALA A 224 -17.00 -21.54 22.38
N PRO A 225 -16.20 -22.26 23.18
CA PRO A 225 -14.75 -22.19 23.11
C PRO A 225 -14.22 -22.90 21.86
N VAL A 226 -13.13 -22.39 21.28
CA VAL A 226 -12.42 -23.06 20.19
C VAL A 226 -11.61 -24.22 20.77
N LEU A 227 -11.90 -25.44 20.32
CA LEU A 227 -11.24 -26.66 20.75
C LEU A 227 -10.15 -27.08 19.76
N SER A 228 -9.12 -27.78 20.26
CA SER A 228 -8.19 -28.47 19.37
C SER A 228 -8.86 -29.70 18.73
N PRO A 229 -8.35 -30.20 17.57
CA PRO A 229 -8.95 -31.37 16.91
C PRO A 229 -9.02 -32.61 17.79
N LEU A 230 -8.04 -32.82 18.68
CA LEU A 230 -8.02 -33.95 19.60
C LEU A 230 -9.08 -33.77 20.69
N GLU A 231 -9.17 -32.59 21.30
CA GLU A 231 -10.19 -32.30 22.31
C GLU A 231 -11.61 -32.35 21.75
N ALA A 232 -11.81 -31.91 20.50
CA ALA A 232 -13.09 -32.03 19.82
C ALA A 232 -13.46 -33.51 19.62
N SER A 233 -12.54 -34.33 19.09
CA SER A 233 -12.76 -35.77 18.90
C SER A 233 -13.07 -36.49 20.21
N ASP A 234 -12.29 -36.25 21.27
CA ASP A 234 -12.49 -36.89 22.58
C ASP A 234 -13.87 -36.54 23.17
N ARG A 235 -14.34 -35.30 22.96
CA ARG A 235 -15.68 -34.87 23.40
C ARG A 235 -16.80 -35.44 22.53
N GLU A 236 -16.58 -35.53 21.22
CA GLU A 236 -17.54 -36.12 20.28
C GLU A 236 -17.80 -37.58 20.64
N ASP A 237 -16.75 -38.35 20.92
CA ASP A 237 -16.84 -39.75 21.34
C ASP A 237 -17.60 -39.87 22.67
N ALA A 238 -17.26 -39.05 23.68
CA ALA A 238 -17.95 -39.08 24.97
C ALA A 238 -19.46 -38.73 24.87
N LEU A 239 -19.81 -37.77 24.02
CA LEU A 239 -21.21 -37.42 23.74
C LEU A 239 -21.93 -38.51 22.96
N ALA A 240 -21.26 -39.14 21.98
CA ALA A 240 -21.83 -40.24 21.21
C ALA A 240 -22.16 -41.45 22.11
N ASP A 241 -21.22 -41.82 22.98
CA ASP A 241 -21.39 -42.89 23.97
C ASP A 241 -22.56 -42.61 24.90
N TRP A 242 -22.63 -41.39 25.45
CA TRP A 242 -23.74 -40.98 26.33
C TRP A 242 -25.09 -41.08 25.61
N LEU A 243 -25.17 -40.61 24.35
CA LEU A 243 -26.41 -40.64 23.57
C LEU A 243 -26.86 -42.07 23.27
N GLU A 244 -25.93 -42.98 22.97
CA GLU A 244 -26.23 -44.40 22.74
C GLU A 244 -26.77 -45.06 24.01
N ASP A 245 -26.14 -44.82 25.16
CA ASP A 245 -26.56 -45.34 26.47
C ASP A 245 -27.99 -44.87 26.87
N HIS A 246 -28.42 -43.71 26.37
CA HIS A 246 -29.74 -43.12 26.64
C HIS A 246 -30.77 -43.36 25.52
N GLY A 247 -30.54 -44.39 24.69
CA GLY A 247 -31.52 -44.85 23.69
C GLY A 247 -31.58 -44.00 22.42
N ILE A 248 -30.50 -43.28 22.08
CA ILE A 248 -30.36 -42.47 20.87
C ILE A 248 -29.25 -43.10 19.98
N PRO A 249 -29.55 -44.17 19.22
CA PRO A 249 -28.55 -44.99 18.52
C PRO A 249 -27.84 -44.29 17.35
N GLU A 250 -28.35 -43.15 16.88
CA GLU A 250 -27.66 -42.30 15.89
C GLU A 250 -26.98 -41.07 16.54
N GLY A 251 -26.66 -41.15 17.82
CA GLY A 251 -26.07 -40.06 18.60
C GLY A 251 -24.76 -39.52 18.01
N TRP A 252 -23.95 -40.39 17.40
CA TRP A 252 -22.72 -40.03 16.68
C TRP A 252 -22.93 -39.00 15.55
N ARG A 253 -24.14 -38.88 15.00
CA ARG A 253 -24.47 -37.87 13.97
C ARG A 253 -24.72 -36.47 14.56
N ILE A 254 -25.06 -36.43 15.84
CA ILE A 254 -25.51 -35.22 16.56
C ILE A 254 -24.38 -34.69 17.45
N ALA A 255 -23.54 -35.58 17.99
CA ALA A 255 -22.42 -35.23 18.86
C ALA A 255 -21.51 -34.13 18.30
N PRO A 256 -21.08 -34.14 17.01
CA PRO A 256 -20.26 -33.06 16.45
C PRO A 256 -20.92 -31.69 16.53
N THR A 257 -22.24 -31.63 16.27
CA THR A 257 -23.02 -30.39 16.35
C THR A 257 -23.06 -29.83 17.78
N PHE A 258 -23.20 -30.70 18.77
CA PHE A 258 -23.20 -30.30 20.18
C PHE A 258 -21.83 -29.85 20.67
N VAL A 259 -20.76 -30.55 20.27
CA VAL A 259 -19.38 -30.13 20.58
C VAL A 259 -19.06 -28.78 19.96
N GLN A 260 -19.42 -28.57 18.69
CA GLN A 260 -19.22 -27.29 18.00
C GLN A 260 -19.95 -26.15 18.71
N ALA A 261 -21.10 -26.43 19.31
CA ALA A 261 -21.87 -25.48 20.12
C ALA A 261 -21.38 -25.33 21.57
N GLY A 262 -20.29 -26.00 21.95
CA GLY A 262 -19.75 -25.97 23.31
C GLY A 262 -20.62 -26.68 24.35
N LEU A 263 -21.45 -27.63 23.92
CA LEU A 263 -22.29 -28.47 24.78
C LEU A 263 -21.55 -29.78 25.08
N ASP A 264 -21.71 -30.27 26.31
CA ASP A 264 -21.02 -31.44 26.85
C ASP A 264 -21.99 -32.44 27.49
N THR A 265 -21.46 -33.55 28.01
CA THR A 265 -22.25 -34.59 28.69
C THR A 265 -22.96 -34.04 29.93
N ASP A 266 -22.34 -33.11 30.67
CA ASP A 266 -22.97 -32.44 31.82
C ASP A 266 -24.22 -31.65 31.42
N TRP A 267 -24.23 -31.05 30.23
CA TRP A 267 -25.42 -30.43 29.67
C TRP A 267 -26.50 -31.47 29.30
N LEU A 268 -26.13 -32.60 28.70
CA LEU A 268 -27.07 -33.68 28.38
C LEU A 268 -27.71 -34.31 29.64
N GLU A 269 -26.94 -34.46 30.72
CA GLU A 269 -27.46 -34.90 32.02
C GLU A 269 -28.52 -33.94 32.57
N GLN A 270 -28.34 -32.63 32.40
CA GLN A 270 -29.35 -31.64 32.79
C GLN A 270 -30.62 -31.80 31.97
N VAL A 271 -30.51 -32.05 30.66
CA VAL A 271 -31.66 -32.32 29.78
C VAL A 271 -32.38 -33.59 30.22
N ALA A 272 -31.65 -34.67 30.50
CA ALA A 272 -32.19 -35.94 30.96
C ALA A 272 -32.93 -35.81 32.31
N ALA A 273 -32.44 -34.97 33.22
CA ALA A 273 -33.11 -34.71 34.50
C ALA A 273 -34.45 -33.96 34.36
N THR A 274 -34.69 -33.29 33.24
CA THR A 274 -35.88 -32.45 32.98
C THR A 274 -37.02 -33.23 32.33
N VAL A 275 -36.72 -34.31 31.61
CA VAL A 275 -37.72 -35.04 30.80
C VAL A 275 -37.78 -36.51 31.20
N ALA A 276 -38.93 -37.15 30.95
CA ALA A 276 -39.04 -38.58 31.13
C ALA A 276 -38.18 -39.33 30.09
N GLU A 277 -37.70 -40.52 30.46
CA GLU A 277 -36.77 -41.34 29.65
C GLU A 277 -37.33 -41.68 28.26
N ASP A 278 -38.64 -41.89 28.14
CA ASP A 278 -39.33 -42.16 26.87
C ASP A 278 -39.45 -40.93 25.95
N VAL A 279 -39.28 -39.73 26.51
CA VAL A 279 -39.40 -38.44 25.81
C VAL A 279 -38.03 -37.86 25.46
N LEU A 280 -36.97 -38.27 26.17
CA LEU A 280 -35.60 -37.78 26.01
C LEU A 280 -35.08 -37.77 24.55
N PRO A 281 -35.25 -38.85 23.74
CA PRO A 281 -34.82 -38.82 22.34
C PRO A 281 -35.51 -37.73 21.51
N GLY A 282 -36.78 -37.46 21.81
CA GLY A 282 -37.56 -36.40 21.17
C GLY A 282 -37.07 -35.00 21.53
N ALA A 283 -36.74 -34.81 22.81
CA ALA A 283 -36.21 -33.56 23.36
C ALA A 283 -34.79 -33.24 22.85
N VAL A 284 -33.87 -34.19 22.91
CA VAL A 284 -32.50 -34.04 22.34
C VAL A 284 -32.58 -33.74 20.84
N GLY A 285 -33.42 -34.50 20.12
CA GLY A 285 -33.66 -34.27 18.71
C GLY A 285 -34.44 -32.98 18.40
N TRP A 286 -34.94 -32.23 19.39
CA TRP A 286 -35.51 -30.90 19.22
C TRP A 286 -34.45 -29.82 19.50
N LEU A 287 -33.70 -29.96 20.59
CA LEU A 287 -32.57 -29.10 20.92
C LEU A 287 -31.51 -29.10 19.81
N ASN A 288 -31.24 -30.25 19.17
CA ASN A 288 -30.36 -30.31 18.01
C ASN A 288 -30.79 -29.38 16.87
N TYR A 289 -32.09 -29.27 16.57
CA TYR A 289 -32.54 -28.34 15.53
C TYR A 289 -32.29 -26.89 15.90
N THR A 290 -32.43 -26.54 17.18
CA THR A 290 -32.11 -25.21 17.68
C THR A 290 -30.61 -24.95 17.51
N VAL A 291 -29.76 -25.87 17.96
CA VAL A 291 -28.31 -25.72 17.84
C VAL A 291 -27.87 -25.60 16.39
N GLU A 292 -28.35 -26.47 15.50
CA GLU A 292 -28.09 -26.38 14.06
C GLU A 292 -28.55 -25.04 13.47
N THR A 293 -29.67 -24.49 13.96
CA THR A 293 -30.20 -23.20 13.50
C THR A 293 -29.31 -22.05 13.94
N GLU A 294 -28.89 -22.01 15.20
CA GLU A 294 -27.98 -20.98 15.72
C GLU A 294 -26.62 -21.03 15.00
N LEU A 295 -26.03 -22.22 14.83
CA LEU A 295 -24.76 -22.39 14.11
C LEU A 295 -24.84 -21.89 12.66
N LEU A 296 -25.94 -22.16 11.95
CA LEU A 296 -26.16 -21.65 10.60
C LEU A 296 -26.34 -20.12 10.57
N MET A 297 -26.96 -19.54 11.61
CA MET A 297 -27.09 -18.09 11.73
C MET A 297 -25.74 -17.42 11.96
N ASP A 298 -24.89 -18.00 12.81
CA ASP A 298 -23.52 -17.54 13.02
C ASP A 298 -22.69 -17.65 11.73
N GLU A 299 -22.78 -18.76 10.98
CA GLU A 299 -22.09 -18.92 9.69
C GLU A 299 -22.50 -17.84 8.67
N ILE A 300 -23.78 -17.48 8.61
CA ILE A 300 -24.29 -16.41 7.76
C ILE A 300 -23.76 -15.05 8.23
N GLY A 301 -23.77 -14.80 9.54
CA GLY A 301 -23.23 -13.59 10.16
C GLY A 301 -21.76 -13.39 9.82
N ASP A 302 -20.94 -14.43 10.02
CA ASP A 302 -19.51 -14.42 9.73
C ASP A 302 -19.23 -14.22 8.24
N ALA A 303 -19.95 -14.94 7.37
CA ALA A 303 -19.80 -14.81 5.92
C ALA A 303 -20.16 -13.39 5.44
N THR A 304 -21.25 -12.81 5.93
CA THR A 304 -21.66 -11.46 5.57
C THR A 304 -20.72 -10.38 6.13
N ALA A 305 -20.26 -10.52 7.38
CA ALA A 305 -19.24 -9.65 7.96
C ALA A 305 -17.94 -9.68 7.14
N ARG A 306 -17.49 -10.87 6.72
CA ARG A 306 -16.31 -11.01 5.86
C ARG A 306 -16.51 -10.34 4.49
N ILE A 307 -17.69 -10.47 3.87
CA ILE A 307 -18.02 -9.75 2.63
C ILE A 307 -17.92 -8.24 2.84
N SER A 308 -18.53 -7.71 3.91
CA SER A 308 -18.47 -6.28 4.24
C SER A 308 -17.03 -5.81 4.41
N HIS A 309 -16.20 -6.54 5.15
CA HIS A 309 -14.78 -6.22 5.31
C HIS A 309 -14.01 -6.21 3.98
N LEU A 310 -14.24 -7.17 3.10
CA LEU A 310 -13.61 -7.23 1.78
C LEU A 310 -14.05 -6.08 0.88
N VAL A 311 -15.35 -5.74 0.89
CA VAL A 311 -15.89 -4.61 0.12
C VAL A 311 -15.35 -3.28 0.65
N ASP A 312 -15.27 -3.11 1.97
CA ASP A 312 -14.71 -1.89 2.58
C ASP A 312 -13.22 -1.74 2.26
N ALA A 313 -12.43 -2.82 2.34
CA ALA A 313 -11.02 -2.80 1.95
C ALA A 313 -10.84 -2.46 0.46
N ALA A 314 -11.65 -3.05 -0.42
CA ALA A 314 -11.63 -2.76 -1.85
C ALA A 314 -12.07 -1.32 -2.16
N LYS A 315 -13.10 -0.82 -1.46
CA LYS A 315 -13.61 0.55 -1.61
C LYS A 315 -12.60 1.57 -1.10
N GLN A 316 -11.94 1.32 0.03
CA GLN A 316 -10.82 2.13 0.49
C GLN A 316 -9.75 2.14 -0.60
N TYR A 317 -9.27 0.98 -1.06
CA TYR A 317 -8.25 0.90 -2.09
C TYR A 317 -8.61 1.69 -3.38
N ALA A 318 -9.86 1.59 -3.85
CA ALA A 318 -10.34 2.31 -5.04
C ALA A 318 -10.56 3.82 -4.82
N GLN A 319 -10.97 4.26 -3.62
CA GLN A 319 -11.15 5.67 -3.29
C GLN A 319 -9.83 6.39 -2.96
N LEU A 320 -8.83 5.64 -2.50
CA LEU A 320 -7.48 6.14 -2.29
C LEU A 320 -6.83 6.62 -3.60
N ASP A 321 -7.25 6.08 -4.75
CA ASP A 321 -6.73 6.36 -6.11
C ASP A 321 -6.97 7.83 -6.58
N ARG A 322 -7.73 8.61 -5.81
CA ARG A 322 -7.98 10.05 -6.05
C ARG A 322 -7.81 10.93 -4.80
N ALA A 323 -7.37 10.36 -3.68
CA ALA A 323 -7.32 11.11 -2.43
C ALA A 323 -6.18 12.15 -2.46
N PRO A 324 -6.46 13.43 -2.18
CA PRO A 324 -5.41 14.43 -1.97
C PRO A 324 -4.53 14.03 -0.77
N HIS A 325 -3.34 14.61 -0.70
CA HIS A 325 -2.43 14.48 0.43
C HIS A 325 -3.18 14.73 1.74
N ARG A 326 -3.16 13.78 2.67
CA ARG A 326 -3.87 13.86 3.95
C ARG A 326 -3.19 13.00 5.01
N ASP A 327 -3.50 13.26 6.26
CA ASP A 327 -3.09 12.39 7.36
C ASP A 327 -3.82 11.04 7.27
N VAL A 328 -3.07 9.95 7.35
CA VAL A 328 -3.60 8.59 7.26
C VAL A 328 -3.04 7.67 8.32
N ASP A 329 -3.92 6.82 8.83
CA ASP A 329 -3.54 5.63 9.60
C ASP A 329 -2.85 4.62 8.67
N ILE A 330 -1.54 4.45 8.85
CA ILE A 330 -0.73 3.52 8.07
C ILE A 330 -1.09 2.07 8.36
N HIS A 331 -1.50 1.74 9.59
CA HIS A 331 -1.89 0.36 9.92
C HIS A 331 -3.12 -0.06 9.13
N GLY A 332 -4.11 0.83 9.01
CA GLY A 332 -5.28 0.61 8.14
C GLY A 332 -4.89 0.36 6.69
N LEU A 333 -3.92 1.08 6.15
CA LEU A 333 -3.42 0.88 4.77
C LEU A 333 -2.70 -0.46 4.59
N LEU A 334 -1.88 -0.85 5.56
CA LEU A 334 -1.16 -2.12 5.56
C LEU A 334 -2.13 -3.29 5.67
N ASP A 335 -3.10 -3.20 6.59
CA ASP A 335 -4.10 -4.25 6.79
C ASP A 335 -5.00 -4.44 5.57
N SER A 336 -5.45 -3.34 4.96
CA SER A 336 -6.20 -3.38 3.70
C SER A 336 -5.38 -4.01 2.57
N THR A 337 -4.10 -3.65 2.44
CA THR A 337 -3.23 -4.21 1.40
C THR A 337 -2.95 -5.70 1.62
N LEU A 338 -2.64 -6.12 2.85
CA LEU A 338 -2.44 -7.53 3.22
C LEU A 338 -3.70 -8.37 2.98
N LEU A 339 -4.88 -7.82 3.29
CA LEU A 339 -6.16 -8.48 3.04
C LEU A 339 -6.41 -8.65 1.54
N MET A 340 -6.17 -7.60 0.75
CA MET A 340 -6.31 -7.64 -0.72
C MET A 340 -5.36 -8.65 -1.39
N LEU A 341 -4.18 -8.85 -0.82
CA LEU A 341 -3.17 -9.80 -1.33
C LEU A 341 -3.27 -11.20 -0.70
N SER A 342 -4.22 -11.44 0.19
CA SER A 342 -4.38 -12.73 0.88
C SER A 342 -4.45 -13.92 -0.08
N GLY A 343 -5.12 -13.79 -1.23
CA GLY A 343 -5.18 -14.85 -2.26
C GLY A 343 -3.85 -15.11 -2.99
N LYS A 344 -2.92 -14.15 -3.02
CA LYS A 344 -1.56 -14.35 -3.55
C LYS A 344 -0.60 -14.87 -2.49
N ILE A 345 -0.81 -14.50 -1.22
CA ILE A 345 -0.07 -15.01 -0.08
C ILE A 345 -0.48 -16.48 0.11
N GLY A 346 0.32 -17.40 -0.45
CA GLY A 346 0.01 -18.83 -0.42
C GLY A 346 -0.14 -19.38 1.00
N PRO A 347 -0.83 -20.52 1.19
CA PRO A 347 -1.12 -21.08 2.51
C PRO A 347 0.13 -21.45 3.34
N GLY A 348 1.29 -21.63 2.69
CA GLY A 348 2.58 -21.85 3.36
C GLY A 348 3.26 -20.58 3.91
N VAL A 349 2.73 -19.39 3.61
CA VAL A 349 3.31 -18.12 4.04
C VAL A 349 2.61 -17.61 5.30
N ARG A 350 3.31 -17.65 6.43
CA ARG A 350 2.83 -17.08 7.68
C ARG A 350 3.03 -15.56 7.70
N VAL A 351 1.94 -14.79 7.82
CA VAL A 351 2.01 -13.34 7.97
C VAL A 351 2.04 -12.96 9.45
N VAL A 352 3.06 -12.20 9.86
CA VAL A 352 3.22 -11.68 11.23
C VAL A 352 3.09 -10.16 11.18
N LYS A 353 2.20 -9.60 11.99
CA LYS A 353 2.00 -8.15 12.10
C LYS A 353 2.57 -7.66 13.44
N ASP A 354 3.63 -6.88 13.38
CA ASP A 354 4.29 -6.29 14.55
C ASP A 354 4.15 -4.77 14.50
N TYR A 355 2.96 -4.28 14.88
CA TYR A 355 2.62 -2.87 14.72
C TYR A 355 2.83 -2.09 16.00
N ASP A 356 3.63 -1.03 15.93
CA ASP A 356 3.69 -0.02 16.97
C ASP A 356 2.41 0.83 16.94
N ARG A 357 1.44 0.51 17.81
CA ARG A 357 0.14 1.19 17.90
C ARG A 357 0.23 2.58 18.55
N SER A 358 1.41 3.03 18.96
CA SER A 358 1.63 4.38 19.51
C SER A 358 1.91 5.44 18.44
N LEU A 359 2.05 5.02 17.18
CA LEU A 359 2.32 5.90 16.04
C LEU A 359 1.11 6.79 15.71
N PRO A 360 1.34 8.08 15.39
CA PRO A 360 0.28 8.98 14.92
C PRO A 360 -0.07 8.71 13.45
N ASP A 361 -1.17 9.31 12.99
CA ASP A 361 -1.48 9.40 11.57
C ASP A 361 -0.35 10.13 10.82
N VAL A 362 -0.07 9.69 9.60
CA VAL A 362 1.06 10.16 8.79
C VAL A 362 0.55 10.93 7.57
N PRO A 363 1.09 12.13 7.27
CA PRO A 363 0.75 12.87 6.06
C PRO A 363 1.26 12.14 4.81
N ALA A 364 0.36 11.66 3.95
CA ALA A 364 0.73 10.89 2.77
C ALA A 364 -0.29 10.96 1.63
N TYR A 365 0.14 10.48 0.46
CA TYR A 365 -0.72 10.11 -0.67
C TYR A 365 -1.10 8.63 -0.56
N PRO A 366 -2.32 8.31 -0.12
CA PRO A 366 -2.60 6.98 0.38
C PRO A 366 -2.56 5.89 -0.71
N ALA A 367 -3.05 6.19 -1.93
CA ALA A 367 -2.96 5.24 -3.05
C ALA A 367 -1.52 4.92 -3.44
N GLU A 368 -0.64 5.90 -3.34
CA GLU A 368 0.74 5.73 -3.74
C GLU A 368 1.49 4.89 -2.70
N LEU A 369 1.22 5.09 -1.40
CA LEU A 369 1.72 4.18 -0.38
C LEU A 369 1.16 2.76 -0.53
N ASN A 370 -0.12 2.59 -0.85
CA ASN A 370 -0.67 1.27 -1.16
C ASN A 370 0.04 0.60 -2.35
N GLN A 371 0.44 1.37 -3.36
CA GLN A 371 1.24 0.85 -4.48
C GLN A 371 2.63 0.40 -4.00
N VAL A 372 3.27 1.14 -3.09
CA VAL A 372 4.54 0.74 -2.45
C VAL A 372 4.37 -0.57 -1.69
N TRP A 373 3.38 -0.65 -0.79
CA TRP A 373 3.09 -1.84 0.02
C TRP A 373 2.80 -3.05 -0.86
N THR A 374 1.98 -2.88 -1.91
CA THR A 374 1.65 -3.95 -2.84
C THR A 374 2.90 -4.52 -3.50
N ASN A 375 3.79 -3.66 -4.00
CA ASN A 375 5.02 -4.09 -4.65
C ASN A 375 5.97 -4.80 -3.69
N LEU A 376 6.12 -4.31 -2.45
CA LEU A 376 7.01 -4.90 -1.46
C LEU A 376 6.48 -6.27 -0.97
N ILE A 377 5.17 -6.37 -0.72
CA ILE A 377 4.52 -7.63 -0.34
C ILE A 377 4.59 -8.64 -1.49
N ASP A 378 4.25 -8.25 -2.72
CA ASP A 378 4.33 -9.15 -3.89
C ASP A 378 5.76 -9.67 -4.11
N ASN A 379 6.77 -8.83 -3.89
CA ASN A 379 8.17 -9.25 -3.99
C ASN A 379 8.57 -10.23 -2.90
N ALA A 380 8.17 -9.98 -1.64
CA ALA A 380 8.42 -10.89 -0.53
C ALA A 380 7.75 -12.26 -0.74
N VAL A 381 6.48 -12.28 -1.17
CA VAL A 381 5.74 -13.52 -1.44
C VAL A 381 6.37 -14.30 -2.58
N ALA A 382 6.75 -13.62 -3.68
CA ALA A 382 7.44 -14.27 -4.79
C ALA A 382 8.80 -14.85 -4.38
N ALA A 383 9.55 -14.14 -3.52
CA ALA A 383 10.82 -14.60 -2.99
C ALA A 383 10.64 -15.89 -2.18
N ILE A 384 9.68 -15.94 -1.25
CA ILE A 384 9.35 -17.14 -0.47
C ILE A 384 8.88 -18.29 -1.39
N GLY A 385 8.07 -17.98 -2.40
CA GLY A 385 7.61 -18.96 -3.40
C GLY A 385 8.77 -19.67 -4.11
N SER A 386 9.86 -18.96 -4.39
CA SER A 386 11.04 -19.53 -5.06
C SER A 386 11.83 -20.53 -4.19
N THR A 387 11.62 -20.55 -2.87
CA THR A 387 12.27 -21.46 -1.92
C THR A 387 11.38 -22.62 -1.45
N GLY A 388 10.25 -22.86 -2.12
CA GLY A 388 9.34 -23.97 -1.82
C GLY A 388 7.98 -23.55 -1.25
N GLY A 389 7.72 -22.24 -1.09
CA GLY A 389 6.40 -21.70 -0.72
C GLY A 389 6.14 -21.60 0.78
N ASP A 390 6.94 -22.24 1.62
CA ASP A 390 6.87 -22.13 3.08
C ASP A 390 7.78 -21.02 3.58
N GLY A 391 7.24 -20.08 4.36
CA GLY A 391 8.03 -18.98 4.88
C GLY A 391 7.25 -18.04 5.78
N THR A 392 7.89 -16.94 6.18
CA THR A 392 7.26 -15.91 7.01
C THR A 392 7.46 -14.54 6.37
N LEU A 393 6.35 -13.81 6.21
CA LEU A 393 6.35 -12.38 5.94
C LEU A 393 6.02 -11.65 7.24
N THR A 394 6.96 -10.87 7.76
CA THR A 394 6.74 -10.00 8.92
C THR A 394 6.60 -8.56 8.45
N VAL A 395 5.49 -7.92 8.76
CA VAL A 395 5.29 -6.49 8.55
C VAL A 395 5.38 -5.81 9.89
N ARG A 396 6.43 -5.00 10.07
CA ARG A 396 6.70 -4.29 11.31
C ARG A 396 6.54 -2.80 11.10
N THR A 397 5.93 -2.11 12.06
CA THR A 397 5.98 -0.65 12.13
C THR A 397 6.65 -0.22 13.43
N ALA A 398 7.46 0.83 13.37
CA ALA A 398 8.10 1.39 14.55
C ALA A 398 8.34 2.89 14.35
N ARG A 399 8.45 3.62 15.46
CA ARG A 399 8.98 4.98 15.42
C ARG A 399 10.52 4.94 15.41
N GLU A 400 11.12 5.59 14.44
CA GLU A 400 12.55 5.80 14.35
C GLU A 400 12.84 7.31 14.30
N GLY A 401 13.03 7.90 15.49
CA GLY A 401 13.17 9.35 15.64
C GLY A 401 11.89 10.11 15.27
N ASP A 402 11.99 10.94 14.23
CA ASP A 402 10.90 11.71 13.62
C ASP A 402 10.29 11.02 12.39
N ARG A 403 10.70 9.77 12.11
CA ARG A 403 10.21 8.97 11.00
C ARG A 403 9.43 7.76 11.49
N LEU A 404 8.46 7.37 10.68
CA LEU A 404 7.81 6.08 10.70
C LEU A 404 8.69 5.10 9.92
N LEU A 405 9.10 4.01 10.55
CA LEU A 405 9.62 2.84 9.88
C LEU A 405 8.46 1.88 9.57
N VAL A 406 8.37 1.46 8.31
CA VAL A 406 7.59 0.29 7.87
C VAL A 406 8.56 -0.72 7.25
N GLU A 407 8.73 -1.85 7.91
CA GLU A 407 9.65 -2.91 7.51
C GLU A 407 8.88 -4.14 7.01
N PHE A 408 9.25 -4.62 5.82
CA PHE A 408 8.79 -5.87 5.23
C PHE A 408 9.93 -6.87 5.28
N ARG A 409 9.83 -7.82 6.20
CA ARG A 409 10.82 -8.88 6.38
C ARG A 409 10.32 -10.20 5.82
N ASP A 410 11.07 -10.81 4.91
CA ASP A 410 10.77 -12.12 4.35
C ASP A 410 11.90 -13.14 4.61
N THR A 411 11.51 -14.42 4.64
CA THR A 411 12.42 -15.55 4.81
C THR A 411 12.82 -16.21 3.48
N GLY A 412 12.78 -15.47 2.38
CA GLY A 412 13.14 -15.94 1.05
C GLY A 412 14.67 -16.08 0.84
N PRO A 413 15.11 -16.28 -0.40
CA PRO A 413 16.52 -16.62 -0.72
C PRO A 413 17.50 -15.46 -0.51
N GLY A 414 17.03 -14.23 -0.29
CA GLY A 414 17.89 -13.06 -0.18
C GLY A 414 18.16 -12.36 -1.52
N VAL A 415 18.74 -11.17 -1.43
CA VAL A 415 19.24 -10.36 -2.54
C VAL A 415 20.77 -10.43 -2.52
N PRO A 416 21.41 -10.96 -3.57
CA PRO A 416 22.87 -10.98 -3.67
C PRO A 416 23.49 -9.58 -3.60
N GLU A 417 24.60 -9.44 -2.86
CA GLU A 417 25.35 -8.19 -2.68
C GLU A 417 25.65 -7.48 -4.01
N ALA A 418 26.03 -8.25 -5.04
CA ALA A 418 26.40 -7.76 -6.36
C ALA A 418 25.29 -7.03 -7.12
N ILE A 419 24.02 -7.26 -6.77
CA ILE A 419 22.87 -6.64 -7.44
C ILE A 419 22.09 -5.69 -6.53
N ARG A 420 22.42 -5.59 -5.24
CA ARG A 420 21.66 -4.82 -4.24
C ARG A 420 21.50 -3.34 -4.63
N ASN A 421 22.52 -2.73 -5.24
CA ASN A 421 22.47 -1.33 -5.70
C ASN A 421 21.68 -1.13 -7.00
N ARG A 422 21.37 -2.22 -7.72
CA ARG A 422 20.71 -2.19 -9.03
C ARG A 422 19.24 -2.59 -8.97
N ILE A 423 18.76 -3.12 -7.84
CA ILE A 423 17.36 -3.57 -7.72
C ILE A 423 16.34 -2.44 -7.83
N PHE A 424 16.79 -1.19 -7.63
CA PHE A 424 15.97 0.02 -7.81
C PHE A 424 16.12 0.63 -9.20
N ASP A 425 17.00 0.11 -10.06
CA ASP A 425 17.15 0.61 -11.44
C ASP A 425 15.88 0.24 -12.23
N PRO A 426 15.35 1.17 -13.04
CA PRO A 426 14.23 0.86 -13.94
C PRO A 426 14.52 -0.35 -14.83
N PHE A 427 13.54 -1.23 -14.99
CA PHE A 427 13.59 -2.45 -15.80
C PHE A 427 14.53 -3.54 -15.29
N PHE A 428 15.15 -3.36 -14.13
CA PHE A 428 15.95 -4.42 -13.52
C PHE A 428 15.03 -5.47 -12.87
N THR A 429 15.17 -6.73 -13.27
CA THR A 429 14.41 -7.84 -12.69
C THR A 429 15.24 -9.11 -12.66
N THR A 430 15.11 -9.89 -11.59
CA THR A 430 15.65 -11.24 -11.47
C THR A 430 14.63 -12.32 -11.85
N LYS A 431 13.38 -11.93 -12.16
CA LYS A 431 12.30 -12.83 -12.54
C LYS A 431 12.43 -13.28 -14.01
N PRO A 432 11.90 -14.46 -14.37
CA PRO A 432 11.85 -14.92 -15.76
C PRO A 432 11.17 -13.92 -16.71
N VAL A 433 11.50 -14.03 -18.00
CA VAL A 433 10.95 -13.15 -19.05
C VAL A 433 9.42 -13.27 -19.09
N GLY A 434 8.72 -12.18 -18.81
CA GLY A 434 7.25 -12.10 -18.78
C GLY A 434 6.62 -12.11 -17.38
N GLU A 435 7.39 -12.40 -16.32
CA GLU A 435 6.87 -12.50 -14.94
C GLU A 435 7.19 -11.29 -14.05
N GLY A 436 7.91 -10.29 -14.58
CA GLY A 436 8.18 -9.04 -13.89
C GLY A 436 8.57 -7.93 -14.86
N THR A 437 7.97 -6.76 -14.70
CA THR A 437 8.29 -5.57 -15.51
C THR A 437 9.61 -4.90 -15.12
N GLY A 438 10.14 -5.24 -13.93
CA GLY A 438 11.34 -4.62 -13.36
C GLY A 438 11.14 -3.17 -12.93
N LEU A 439 9.89 -2.71 -12.82
CA LEU A 439 9.56 -1.33 -12.48
C LEU A 439 8.98 -1.17 -11.08
N GLY A 440 8.54 -2.25 -10.43
CA GLY A 440 7.87 -2.19 -9.13
C GLY A 440 8.73 -1.51 -8.05
N LEU A 441 10.01 -1.90 -7.91
CA LEU A 441 10.91 -1.30 -6.92
C LEU A 441 11.34 0.12 -7.28
N ASP A 442 11.55 0.42 -8.56
CA ASP A 442 11.80 1.80 -9.06
C ASP A 442 10.62 2.73 -8.76
N ILE A 443 9.39 2.27 -9.01
CA ILE A 443 8.18 3.02 -8.67
C ILE A 443 8.06 3.21 -7.16
N SER A 444 8.27 2.15 -6.37
CA SER A 444 8.25 2.25 -4.92
C SER A 444 9.28 3.26 -4.42
N TRP A 445 10.49 3.24 -4.99
CA TRP A 445 11.53 4.19 -4.66
C TRP A 445 11.11 5.63 -4.98
N ARG A 446 10.62 5.91 -6.20
CA ARG A 446 10.14 7.25 -6.56
C ARG A 446 8.99 7.73 -5.67
N ILE A 447 8.03 6.87 -5.36
CA ILE A 447 6.90 7.23 -4.49
C ILE A 447 7.40 7.60 -3.10
N VAL A 448 8.26 6.77 -2.50
CA VAL A 448 8.76 6.99 -1.15
C VAL A 448 9.72 8.18 -1.12
N VAL A 449 10.69 8.23 -2.02
CA VAL A 449 11.80 9.22 -1.99
C VAL A 449 11.40 10.53 -2.65
N ASP A 450 10.88 10.52 -3.89
CA ASP A 450 10.58 11.76 -4.61
C ASP A 450 9.29 12.42 -4.12
N LYS A 451 8.29 11.61 -3.73
CA LYS A 451 6.95 12.12 -3.39
C LYS A 451 6.66 12.25 -1.90
N HIS A 452 7.14 11.33 -1.08
CA HIS A 452 6.92 11.36 0.38
C HIS A 452 8.16 11.81 1.15
N HIS A 453 9.25 12.15 0.45
CA HIS A 453 10.52 12.60 1.05
C HIS A 453 11.05 11.63 2.11
N GLY A 454 10.76 10.34 1.91
CA GLY A 454 11.15 9.24 2.76
C GLY A 454 12.44 8.57 2.27
N SER A 455 12.68 7.35 2.75
CA SER A 455 13.81 6.53 2.31
C SER A 455 13.36 5.07 2.15
N LEU A 456 13.85 4.42 1.11
CA LEU A 456 13.62 2.99 0.88
C LEU A 456 14.96 2.28 0.89
N LEU A 457 15.19 1.47 1.92
CA LEU A 457 16.42 0.73 2.17
C LEU A 457 16.17 -0.77 2.03
N VAL A 458 17.25 -1.51 1.79
CA VAL A 458 17.22 -2.97 1.78
C VAL A 458 18.41 -3.53 2.56
N GLU A 459 18.11 -4.38 3.52
CA GLU A 459 19.09 -5.22 4.20
C GLU A 459 18.76 -6.66 3.85
N SER A 460 19.72 -7.44 3.36
CA SER A 460 19.39 -8.79 2.90
C SER A 460 20.52 -9.78 3.06
N VAL A 461 20.19 -10.87 3.73
CA VAL A 461 20.92 -12.13 3.76
C VAL A 461 19.93 -13.28 3.44
N PRO A 462 20.39 -14.45 2.98
CA PRO A 462 19.51 -15.58 2.77
C PRO A 462 18.71 -15.93 4.03
N GLY A 463 17.38 -16.05 3.91
CA GLY A 463 16.47 -16.29 5.02
C GLY A 463 16.07 -15.05 5.83
N ASP A 464 16.64 -13.87 5.53
CA ASP A 464 16.27 -12.59 6.16
C ASP A 464 16.51 -11.42 5.20
N THR A 465 15.46 -11.06 4.46
CA THR A 465 15.45 -9.86 3.61
C THR A 465 14.49 -8.84 4.20
N ARG A 466 14.95 -7.60 4.36
CA ARG A 466 14.20 -6.50 4.97
C ARG A 466 14.19 -5.33 4.01
N PHE A 467 13.02 -5.02 3.49
CA PHE A 467 12.78 -3.74 2.85
C PHE A 467 12.23 -2.77 3.89
N GLN A 468 12.91 -1.64 4.06
CA GLN A 468 12.59 -0.65 5.08
C GLN A 468 12.17 0.65 4.40
N VAL A 469 10.92 1.05 4.63
CA VAL A 469 10.35 2.31 4.18
C VAL A 469 10.30 3.25 5.37
N LEU A 470 11.06 4.35 5.30
CA LEU A 470 11.05 5.41 6.29
C LEU A 470 10.24 6.59 5.76
N LEU A 471 9.16 6.98 6.44
CA LEU A 471 8.30 8.13 6.10
C LEU A 471 8.37 9.19 7.20
N PRO A 472 8.41 10.48 6.89
CA PRO A 472 8.33 11.54 7.91
C PRO A 472 6.99 11.49 8.68
N LEU A 473 7.01 11.63 10.01
CA LEU A 473 5.78 11.66 10.84
C LEU A 473 5.07 13.01 10.83
N THR A 474 5.75 14.07 10.43
CA THR A 474 5.21 15.43 10.31
C THR A 474 5.39 15.91 8.88
N ALA A 475 4.39 16.64 8.38
CA ALA A 475 4.51 17.31 7.10
C ALA A 475 5.71 18.28 7.18
N PRO A 476 6.54 18.38 6.14
CA PRO A 476 7.61 19.36 6.13
C PRO A 476 6.98 20.75 6.33
N ASP A 477 7.53 21.52 7.28
CA ASP A 477 7.19 22.92 7.49
C ASP A 477 7.55 23.65 6.19
N THR A 478 6.61 23.77 5.26
CA THR A 478 6.70 24.74 4.17
C THR A 478 6.66 26.09 4.88
N GLY A 479 7.83 26.67 5.11
CA GLY A 479 8.00 27.92 5.83
C GLY A 479 6.95 28.93 5.37
N ALA A 480 6.24 29.48 6.36
CA ALA A 480 5.30 30.56 6.16
C ALA A 480 5.99 31.72 5.43
N ASP A 481 5.64 31.90 4.16
CA ASP A 481 5.74 33.19 3.50
C ASP A 481 4.41 33.45 2.78
N GLY A 482 3.81 34.59 3.11
CA GLY A 482 2.42 34.92 2.84
C GLY A 482 2.12 35.01 1.34
N GLY A 483 1.30 34.09 0.84
CA GLY A 483 0.61 34.21 -0.43
C GLY A 483 -0.87 33.96 -0.19
N ALA A 484 -1.68 35.01 -0.21
CA ALA A 484 -3.12 34.91 -0.21
C ALA A 484 -3.60 33.95 -1.32
N GLU A 485 -4.47 33.01 -0.96
CA GLU A 485 -5.17 32.15 -1.90
C GLU A 485 -5.87 33.01 -2.98
N PRO A 486 -5.66 32.76 -4.28
CA PRO A 486 -6.59 33.23 -5.29
C PRO A 486 -7.87 32.40 -5.12
N GLY A 487 -8.95 33.08 -4.74
CA GLY A 487 -10.25 32.46 -4.48
C GLY A 487 -10.69 31.49 -5.58
N ALA A 488 -11.21 30.35 -5.14
CA ALA A 488 -11.91 29.39 -5.95
C ALA A 488 -12.93 30.11 -6.85
N GLN A 489 -12.68 30.12 -8.16
CA GLN A 489 -13.70 30.46 -9.13
C GLN A 489 -14.70 29.30 -9.13
N ALA A 490 -15.89 29.57 -8.59
CA ALA A 490 -17.04 28.72 -8.73
C ALA A 490 -17.32 28.52 -10.23
N GLU A 491 -17.44 27.26 -10.66
CA GLU A 491 -17.98 26.89 -11.96
C GLU A 491 -19.40 27.50 -12.11
N PRO A 492 -19.74 28.08 -13.27
CA PRO A 492 -21.10 28.57 -13.48
C PRO A 492 -22.06 27.39 -13.63
N GLU A 493 -23.16 27.43 -12.88
CA GLU A 493 -24.31 26.53 -13.04
C GLU A 493 -24.85 26.59 -14.49
N PRO A 494 -25.32 25.48 -15.07
CA PRO A 494 -25.94 25.50 -16.39
C PRO A 494 -27.32 26.18 -16.33
N GLU A 495 -27.54 27.17 -17.20
CA GLU A 495 -28.82 27.85 -17.34
C GLU A 495 -29.97 26.90 -17.75
N PRO A 496 -31.20 27.14 -17.29
CA PRO A 496 -32.35 26.32 -17.65
C PRO A 496 -32.79 26.61 -19.09
N VAL A 497 -32.99 25.53 -19.85
CA VAL A 497 -33.55 25.58 -21.21
C VAL A 497 -34.99 26.09 -21.16
N THR A 498 -35.22 27.31 -21.62
CA THR A 498 -36.56 27.84 -21.91
C THR A 498 -37.12 27.18 -23.17
N GLU A 499 -38.20 26.41 -23.02
CA GLU A 499 -39.05 25.95 -24.12
C GLU A 499 -39.70 27.15 -24.84
N THR A 500 -39.23 27.45 -26.05
CA THR A 500 -39.94 28.36 -26.96
C THR A 500 -41.08 27.59 -27.63
N LYS A 501 -42.29 27.93 -27.21
CA LYS A 501 -43.56 27.54 -27.81
C LYS A 501 -43.70 28.23 -29.18
N THR A 502 -43.57 27.49 -30.26
CA THR A 502 -43.83 27.99 -31.62
C THR A 502 -45.33 27.86 -31.91
N ASP A 503 -46.08 28.95 -31.72
CA ASP A 503 -47.38 29.15 -32.34
C ASP A 503 -47.15 29.61 -33.79
N ALA A 504 -47.61 28.81 -34.76
CA ALA A 504 -47.83 29.24 -36.13
C ALA A 504 -49.24 28.78 -36.52
N ALA A 505 -50.16 29.74 -36.50
CA ALA A 505 -51.51 29.63 -37.02
C ALA A 505 -51.51 29.73 -38.57
N GLU A 506 -52.46 29.02 -39.15
CA GLU A 506 -52.85 28.98 -40.57
C GLU A 506 -53.34 30.32 -41.14
N GLU A 507 -53.50 30.30 -42.47
CA GLU A 507 -54.35 31.12 -43.34
C GLU A 507 -53.70 32.31 -44.07
N THR A 508 -53.23 32.09 -45.30
CA THR A 508 -54.07 32.28 -46.53
C THR A 508 -53.38 31.77 -47.78
#